data_AF-A0A355DX98-F1
#
_entry.id   AF-A0A355DX98-F1
#
_cell.length_a   1.000
_cell.length_b   1.000
_cell.length_c   1.000
_cell.angle_alpha   90.00
_cell.angle_beta   90.00
_cell.angle_gamma   90.00
#
_symmetry.space_group_name_H-M   'P 1'
#
loop_
_entity.id
_entity.type
_entity.pdbx_description
1 polymer ?
#
loop_
_entity_poly.entity_id
_entity_poly.type
_entity_poly.pdbx_seq_one_letter_code
_entity_poly.pdbx_strand_id
1 'polypeptide(L)'
;MYALNNLAISHFVVGDYVKAIEFHQQQLERARNVRSHAQEGIALSGIGAAYAALGDYEKAINYYNQSLGITPIESAPQRHFWNLSRLYL
;
A
#
# COMPACT_ATOMS: atom_id res chain seq x y z
N MET A 1 12.77 10.78 -5.33
CA MET A 1 11.56 10.07 -4.91
C MET A 1 11.13 9.02 -5.93
N TYR A 2 11.07 9.35 -7.22
CA TYR A 2 10.76 8.39 -8.29
C TYR A 2 11.73 7.20 -8.43
N ALA A 3 12.99 7.33 -8.00
CA ALA A 3 13.96 6.24 -8.07
C ALA A 3 13.57 5.00 -7.23
N LEU A 4 13.05 5.21 -6.01
CA LEU A 4 12.58 4.09 -5.16
C LEU A 4 11.35 3.42 -5.76
N ASN A 5 10.42 4.21 -6.29
CA ASN A 5 9.25 3.70 -6.99
C ASN A 5 9.67 2.86 -8.23
N ASN A 6 10.64 3.33 -9.01
CA ASN A 6 11.11 2.62 -10.19
C ASN A 6 11.84 1.32 -9.82
N LEU A 7 12.63 1.30 -8.74
CA LEU A 7 13.22 0.08 -8.21
C LEU A 7 12.15 -0.91 -7.76
N ALA A 8 11.15 -0.43 -7.02
CA ALA A 8 10.03 -1.26 -6.56
C ALA A 8 9.27 -1.88 -7.74
N ILE A 9 8.93 -1.09 -8.76
CA ILE A 9 8.29 -1.57 -9.99
C ILE A 9 9.17 -2.59 -10.72
N SER A 10 10.47 -2.33 -10.82
CA SER A 10 11.40 -3.27 -11.49
C SER A 10 11.40 -4.63 -10.79
N HIS A 11 11.43 -4.64 -9.45
CA HIS A 11 11.35 -5.86 -8.66
C HIS A 11 9.97 -6.53 -8.76
N PHE A 12 8.90 -5.75 -8.79
CA PHE A 12 7.55 -6.26 -9.00
C PHE A 12 7.41 -6.98 -10.35
N VAL A 13 7.96 -6.42 -11.42
CA VAL A 13 7.89 -7.01 -12.77
C VAL A 13 8.65 -8.34 -12.86
N VAL A 14 9.77 -8.49 -12.14
CA VAL A 14 10.52 -9.76 -12.11
C VAL A 14 9.99 -10.77 -11.07
N GLY A 15 8.91 -10.43 -10.35
CA GLY A 15 8.27 -11.29 -9.36
C GLY A 15 8.92 -11.26 -7.96
N ASP A 16 9.92 -10.40 -7.73
CA ASP A 16 10.51 -10.17 -6.40
C ASP A 16 9.64 -9.20 -5.59
N TYR A 17 8.43 -9.66 -5.24
CA TYR A 17 7.42 -8.83 -4.57
C TYR A 17 7.85 -8.41 -3.16
N VAL A 18 8.66 -9.21 -2.47
CA VAL A 18 9.18 -8.87 -1.13
C VAL A 18 10.07 -7.64 -1.23
N LYS A 19 11.01 -7.62 -2.19
CA LYS A 19 11.87 -6.45 -2.38
C LYS A 19 11.11 -5.24 -2.94
N ALA A 20 10.08 -5.47 -3.75
CA ALA A 20 9.16 -4.40 -4.17
C ALA A 20 8.47 -3.73 -2.95
N ILE A 21 8.02 -4.53 -1.97
CA ILE A 21 7.45 -4.01 -0.71
C ILE A 21 8.47 -3.19 0.07
N GLU A 22 9.70 -3.68 0.22
CA GLU A 22 10.77 -2.96 0.94
C GLU A 22 11.03 -1.57 0.34
N PHE A 23 11.13 -1.48 -1.00
CA PHE A 23 11.37 -0.21 -1.67
C PHE A 23 10.17 0.74 -1.58
N HIS A 24 8.95 0.23 -1.70
CA HIS A 24 7.76 1.06 -1.49
C HIS A 24 7.61 1.50 -0.02
N GLN A 25 8.02 0.70 0.97
CA GLN A 25 8.04 1.09 2.38
C GLN A 25 9.04 2.23 2.64
N GLN A 26 10.23 2.17 2.06
CA GLN A 26 11.20 3.28 2.14
C GLN A 26 10.65 4.55 1.48
N GLN A 27 9.94 4.41 0.35
CA GLN A 27 9.27 5.53 -0.28
C GLN A 27 8.17 6.11 0.63
N LEU A 28 7.39 5.25 1.29
CA LEU A 28 6.33 5.64 2.21
C LEU A 28 6.87 6.46 3.39
N GLU A 29 7.92 5.97 4.05
CA GLU A 29 8.58 6.68 5.16
C GLU A 29 9.05 8.08 4.72
N ARG A 30 9.72 8.16 3.57
CA ARG A 30 10.17 9.44 3.01
C ARG A 30 9.01 10.36 2.68
N ALA A 31 7.95 9.85 2.05
CA ALA A 31 6.76 10.61 1.70
C ALA A 31 6.10 11.22 2.95
N ARG A 32 6.02 10.46 4.05
CA ARG A 32 5.53 10.95 5.35
C ARG A 32 6.45 12.02 5.95
N ASN A 33 7.76 11.82 5.89
CA ASN A 33 8.73 12.79 6.40
C ASN A 33 8.63 14.14 5.70
N VAL A 34 8.38 14.15 4.38
CA VAL A 34 8.18 15.39 3.61
C VAL A 34 6.71 15.82 3.51
N ARG A 35 5.80 15.13 4.18
CA ARG A 35 4.34 15.38 4.17
C ARG A 35 3.72 15.43 2.77
N SER A 36 4.19 14.57 1.86
CA SER A 36 3.67 14.48 0.49
C SER A 36 2.59 13.40 0.39
N HIS A 37 1.32 13.81 0.51
CA HIS A 37 0.16 12.91 0.40
C HIS A 37 0.11 12.17 -0.94
N ALA A 38 0.48 12.83 -2.05
CA ALA A 38 0.53 12.19 -3.36
C ALA A 38 1.53 11.03 -3.41
N GLN A 39 2.73 11.22 -2.85
CA GLN A 39 3.75 10.17 -2.83
C GLN A 39 3.43 9.06 -1.81
N GLU A 40 2.74 9.42 -0.73
CA GLU A 40 2.26 8.48 0.27
C GLU A 40 1.24 7.51 -0.35
N GLY A 41 0.25 8.04 -1.09
CA GLY A 41 -0.73 7.24 -1.82
C GLY A 41 -0.08 6.30 -2.85
N ILE A 42 0.87 6.80 -3.65
CA ILE A 42 1.60 5.97 -4.61
C ILE A 42 2.33 4.81 -3.91
N ALA A 43 3.02 5.09 -2.80
CA ALA A 43 3.74 4.06 -2.06
C ALA A 43 2.79 3.01 -1.46
N LEU A 44 1.69 3.44 -0.84
CA LEU A 44 0.69 2.53 -0.26
C LEU A 44 0.01 1.66 -1.32
N SER A 45 -0.32 2.23 -2.47
CA SER A 45 -0.88 1.47 -3.60
C SER A 45 0.11 0.43 -4.13
N GLY A 46 1.39 0.79 -4.25
CA GLY A 46 2.47 -0.13 -4.65
C GLY A 46 2.66 -1.29 -3.66
N ILE A 47 2.60 -1.02 -2.36
CA ILE A 47 2.64 -2.06 -1.32
C ILE A 47 1.41 -2.98 -1.43
N GLY A 48 0.22 -2.40 -1.62
CA GLY A 48 -1.01 -3.15 -1.81
C GLY A 48 -0.94 -4.11 -3.00
N ALA A 49 -0.41 -3.65 -4.13
CA ALA A 49 -0.21 -4.47 -5.32
C ALA A 49 0.76 -5.63 -5.08
N ALA A 50 1.88 -5.38 -4.42
CA ALA A 50 2.86 -6.41 -4.12
C ALA A 50 2.32 -7.49 -3.16
N TYR A 51 1.54 -7.11 -2.14
CA TYR A 51 0.86 -8.10 -1.29
C TYR A 51 -0.22 -8.90 -2.03
N ALA A 52 -0.96 -8.27 -2.93
CA ALA A 52 -1.94 -8.97 -3.76
C ALA A 52 -1.25 -10.02 -4.64
N ALA A 53 -0.08 -9.68 -5.21
CA ALA A 53 0.72 -10.59 -6.01
C ALA A 53 1.32 -11.76 -5.21
N LEU A 54 1.56 -11.56 -3.90
CA LEU A 54 1.95 -12.62 -2.96
C LEU A 54 0.77 -13.49 -2.47
N GLY A 55 -0.47 -13.12 -2.79
CA GLY A 55 -1.69 -13.79 -2.32
C GLY A 55 -2.15 -13.37 -0.92
N ASP A 56 -1.50 -12.39 -0.29
CA ASP A 56 -1.91 -11.82 1.00
C ASP A 56 -2.92 -10.68 0.77
N TYR A 57 -4.15 -11.07 0.39
CA TYR A 57 -5.20 -10.13 0.04
C TYR A 57 -5.66 -9.27 1.22
N GLU A 58 -5.58 -9.80 2.45
CA GLU A 58 -5.96 -9.07 3.66
C GLU A 58 -5.04 -7.85 3.86
N LYS A 59 -3.71 -8.04 3.75
CA LYS A 59 -2.78 -6.92 3.78
C LYS A 59 -2.94 -6.01 2.57
N ALA A 60 -3.14 -6.56 1.37
CA ALA A 60 -3.34 -5.75 0.17
C ALA A 60 -4.52 -4.77 0.33
N ILE A 61 -5.67 -5.27 0.80
CA ILE A 61 -6.87 -4.46 1.07
C ILE A 61 -6.58 -3.39 2.12
N ASN A 62 -5.82 -3.72 3.18
CA ASN A 62 -5.44 -2.75 4.20
C ASN A 62 -4.67 -1.55 3.60
N TYR A 63 -3.65 -1.84 2.80
CA TYR A 63 -2.81 -0.81 2.18
C TYR A 63 -3.56 0.00 1.11
N TYR A 64 -4.42 -0.63 0.32
CA TYR A 64 -5.28 0.10 -0.61
C TYR A 64 -6.26 1.04 0.10
N ASN A 65 -6.85 0.62 1.21
CA ASN A 65 -7.72 1.49 2.01
C ASN A 65 -6.97 2.68 2.61
N GLN A 66 -5.73 2.48 3.08
CA GLN A 66 -4.88 3.59 3.51
C GLN A 66 -4.59 4.56 2.36
N SER A 67 -4.25 4.04 1.17
CA SER A 67 -4.02 4.88 -0.03
C SER A 67 -5.26 5.69 -0.38
N LEU A 68 -6.45 5.08 -0.33
CA LEU A 68 -7.71 5.75 -0.63
C LEU A 68 -8.03 6.84 0.38
N GLY A 69 -7.79 6.59 1.68
CA GLY A 69 -8.02 7.57 2.75
C GLY A 69 -7.12 8.82 2.68
N ILE A 70 -6.02 8.78 1.91
CA ILE A 70 -5.15 9.93 1.66
C ILE A 70 -5.66 10.77 0.48
N THR A 71 -6.34 10.15 -0.48
CA THR A 71 -7.02 10.87 -1.55
C THR A 71 -8.23 11.59 -0.96
N PRO A 72 -8.31 12.93 -1.02
CA PRO A 72 -9.49 13.65 -0.57
C PRO A 72 -10.60 13.48 -1.61
N ILE A 73 -11.19 12.29 -1.66
CA ILE A 73 -12.45 12.04 -2.33
C ILE A 73 -13.42 11.73 -1.18
N GLU A 74 -14.26 12.71 -0.89
CA GLU A 74 -15.38 12.64 0.03
C GLU A 74 -16.04 11.24 0.08
N SER A 75 -16.41 10.82 1.29
CA SER A 75 -17.60 10.02 1.55
C SER A 75 -17.76 8.71 0.74
N ALA A 76 -17.01 7.67 1.09
CA ALA A 76 -17.57 6.32 1.04
C ALA A 76 -17.51 5.74 2.46
N PRO A 77 -18.61 5.24 3.03
CA PRO A 77 -18.59 4.70 4.38
C PRO A 77 -17.59 3.55 4.39
N GLN A 78 -16.65 3.63 5.34
CA GLN A 78 -15.67 2.60 5.60
C GLN A 78 -16.40 1.25 5.70
N ARG A 79 -16.37 0.45 4.63
CA ARG A 79 -16.85 -0.93 4.69
C ARG A 79 -15.92 -1.64 5.65
N HIS A 80 -16.35 -1.72 6.90
CA HIS A 80 -15.72 -2.43 8.00
C HIS A 80 -15.61 -3.90 7.61
N PHE A 81 -14.57 -4.26 6.86
CA PHE A 81 -14.23 -5.64 6.53
C PHE A 81 -13.42 -6.32 7.65
N TRP A 82 -13.05 -5.58 8.70
CA TRP A 82 -12.23 -6.08 9.81
C TRP A 82 -13.00 -6.72 10.97
N ASN A 83 -14.30 -6.98 10.84
CA ASN A 83 -15.12 -7.61 11.88
C ASN A 83 -15.54 -9.06 11.52
N LEU A 84 -14.64 -9.87 10.96
CA LEU A 84 -14.87 -11.33 10.85
C LEU A 84 -13.89 -12.19 11.65
N SER A 85 -12.82 -11.62 12.21
CA SER A 85 -11.89 -12.32 13.10
C SER A 85 -12.19 -12.15 14.61
N ARG A 86 -13.28 -11.45 14.97
CA ARG A 86 -13.68 -11.19 16.37
C ARG A 86 -14.99 -11.89 16.80
N LEU A 87 -15.52 -12.79 15.98
CA LEU A 87 -16.82 -13.48 16.20
C LEU A 87 -16.67 -14.98 16.52
N TYR A 88 -15.47 -15.48 16.82
CA TYR A 88 -15.22 -16.88 17.20
C TYR A 88 -14.36 -17.05 18.46
N LEU A 89 -14.64 -16.26 19.50
CA LEU A 89 -14.31 -16.56 20.91
C LEU A 89 -15.52 -16.19 21.78
#